data_AF-A0AAI9RRS4-F1
#
_entry.id   AF-A0AAI9RRS4-F1
#
_cell.length_a   1.000
_cell.length_b   1.000
_cell.length_c   1.000
_cell.angle_alpha   90.00
_cell.angle_beta   90.00
_cell.angle_gamma   90.00
#
_symmetry.space_group_name_H-M   'P 1'
#
loop_
_entity.id
_entity.type
_entity.pdbx_description
1 polymer ?
#
loop_
_entity_poly.entity_id
_entity_poly.type
_entity_poly.pdbx_seq_one_letter_code
_entity_poly.pdbx_strand_id
1 'polypeptide(L)'
;MDLMLAIGGFFINPVLYIALLAAVLLGYYRVKKERRIFRIRIVYGLTEFKRLLKDGWLYAVIFSVLFAGIGLVVPLDWLIALAIISILLMATSFYQAGSFVYLATAAVALSWLFQANSWTLNFGLFTFEGIAFDYQWLIPVALITGALVFAEGKMIDKAAAEAASPRLHKSGRGLKAAAYVSKRLWLLPILLVVPGTVIDTYAPYWPQLPIGETSFSFILFPFVFGFFGRSQRTLPVYLYPLVGKAVSTLGISIVVIGLVALLWQPLAVVALVVGVIGRIAISIHFVLRERGGNFAVTPQSQGVMIVDVLPGSPADKMGLLRGEVIRKVNGIAIANESELYEAIQVNAAHCRLEVLDHNLEVRLRQHVIFRHDHHRLGLLVVN
;
A
#
# COMPACT_ATOMS: atom_id res chain seq x y z
N MET A 1 2.47 -13.91 -31.16
CA MET A 1 1.69 -14.99 -30.52
C MET A 1 2.00 -15.05 -29.02
N ASP A 2 3.26 -14.86 -28.64
CA ASP A 2 3.76 -15.01 -27.26
C ASP A 2 3.22 -13.97 -26.29
N LEU A 3 3.07 -12.72 -26.73
CA LEU A 3 2.45 -11.68 -25.90
C LEU A 3 0.98 -12.03 -25.59
N MET A 4 0.25 -12.63 -26.55
CA MET A 4 -1.13 -13.06 -26.31
C MET A 4 -1.20 -14.24 -25.33
N LEU A 5 -0.26 -15.18 -25.40
CA LEU A 5 -0.15 -16.28 -24.44
C LEU A 5 0.24 -15.78 -23.04
N ALA A 6 1.18 -14.83 -22.96
CA ALA A 6 1.57 -14.18 -21.71
C ALA A 6 0.38 -13.44 -21.07
N ILE A 7 -0.40 -12.71 -21.88
CA ILE A 7 -1.64 -12.05 -21.44
C ILE A 7 -2.67 -13.10 -20.99
N GLY A 8 -2.83 -14.20 -21.71
CA GLY A 8 -3.70 -15.31 -21.32
C GLY A 8 -3.31 -15.91 -19.98
N GLY A 9 -2.01 -16.15 -19.75
CA GLY A 9 -1.48 -16.64 -18.48
C GLY A 9 -1.77 -15.73 -17.29
N PHE A 10 -1.72 -14.40 -17.51
CA PHE A 10 -2.10 -13.43 -16.48
C PHE A 10 -3.56 -13.60 -16.02
N PHE A 11 -4.49 -13.79 -16.96
CA PHE A 11 -5.90 -13.99 -16.63
C PHE A 11 -6.22 -15.39 -16.11
N ILE A 12 -5.34 -16.37 -16.27
CA ILE A 12 -5.51 -17.70 -15.67
C ILE A 12 -4.98 -17.72 -14.23
N ASN A 13 -4.07 -16.80 -13.88
CA ASN A 13 -3.37 -16.83 -12.60
C ASN A 13 -4.33 -16.62 -11.40
N PRO A 14 -4.40 -17.57 -10.43
CA PRO A 14 -5.32 -17.48 -9.30
C PRO A 14 -5.05 -16.28 -8.37
N VAL A 15 -3.79 -15.79 -8.32
CA VAL A 15 -3.40 -14.63 -7.52
C VAL A 15 -4.22 -13.40 -7.90
N LEU A 16 -4.50 -13.21 -9.20
CA LEU A 16 -5.28 -12.08 -9.69
C LEU A 16 -6.68 -12.07 -9.06
N TYR A 17 -7.40 -13.17 -9.18
CA TYR A 17 -8.78 -13.29 -8.67
C TYR A 17 -8.84 -13.17 -7.16
N ILE A 18 -7.89 -13.79 -6.46
CA ILE A 18 -7.80 -13.72 -4.99
C ILE A 18 -7.49 -12.28 -4.55
N ALA A 19 -6.65 -11.54 -5.27
CA ALA A 19 -6.37 -10.14 -4.98
C ALA A 19 -7.60 -9.24 -5.22
N LEU A 20 -8.33 -9.46 -6.31
CA LEU A 20 -9.59 -8.75 -6.58
C LEU A 20 -10.61 -8.98 -5.47
N LEU A 21 -10.80 -10.23 -5.05
CA LEU A 21 -11.70 -10.61 -3.96
C LEU A 21 -11.23 -10.01 -2.62
N ALA A 22 -9.93 -10.09 -2.32
CA ALA A 22 -9.34 -9.50 -1.12
C ALA A 22 -9.56 -7.98 -1.06
N ALA A 23 -9.43 -7.26 -2.17
CA ALA A 23 -9.69 -5.82 -2.22
C ALA A 23 -11.16 -5.47 -1.97
N VAL A 24 -12.11 -6.26 -2.51
CA VAL A 24 -13.54 -6.09 -2.22
C VAL A 24 -13.83 -6.35 -0.74
N LEU A 25 -13.29 -7.43 -0.17
CA LEU A 25 -13.44 -7.74 1.26
C LEU A 25 -12.83 -6.67 2.16
N LEU A 26 -11.65 -6.14 1.81
CA LEU A 26 -11.00 -5.06 2.55
C LEU A 26 -11.90 -3.82 2.61
N GLY A 27 -12.48 -3.43 1.48
CA GLY A 27 -13.45 -2.33 1.39
C GLY A 27 -14.72 -2.59 2.20
N TYR A 28 -15.28 -3.80 2.12
CA TYR A 28 -16.46 -4.20 2.88
C TYR A 28 -16.23 -4.15 4.39
N TYR A 29 -15.14 -4.74 4.90
CA TYR A 29 -14.80 -4.73 6.33
C TYR A 29 -14.48 -3.32 6.83
N ARG A 30 -13.87 -2.46 6.00
CA ARG A 30 -13.68 -1.05 6.33
C ARG A 30 -15.03 -0.36 6.54
N VAL A 31 -15.92 -0.42 5.55
CA VAL A 31 -17.24 0.24 5.61
C VAL A 31 -18.07 -0.28 6.80
N LYS A 32 -18.02 -1.59 7.08
CA LYS A 32 -18.70 -2.19 8.24
C LYS A 32 -18.18 -1.60 9.57
N LYS A 33 -16.87 -1.33 9.68
CA LYS A 33 -16.27 -0.69 10.86
C LYS A 33 -16.60 0.79 10.94
N GLU A 34 -16.51 1.53 9.84
CA GLU A 34 -16.88 2.95 9.78
C GLU A 34 -18.32 3.17 10.20
N ARG A 35 -19.27 2.39 9.67
CA ARG A 35 -20.69 2.46 10.07
C ARG A 35 -20.93 2.10 11.53
N ARG A 36 -20.13 1.20 12.11
CA ARG A 36 -20.24 0.86 13.54
C ARG A 36 -19.77 2.01 14.44
N ILE A 37 -18.73 2.73 14.03
CA ILE A 37 -18.11 3.80 14.86
C ILE A 37 -18.80 5.15 14.63
N PHE A 38 -18.97 5.54 13.37
CA PHE A 38 -19.43 6.87 12.95
C PHE A 38 -20.86 6.88 12.41
N ARG A 39 -21.54 5.72 12.35
CA ARG A 39 -22.90 5.56 11.77
C ARG A 39 -23.01 5.87 10.27
N ILE A 40 -21.93 6.33 9.64
CA ILE A 40 -21.84 6.63 8.21
C ILE A 40 -20.60 5.97 7.60
N ARG A 41 -20.59 5.83 6.27
CA ARG A 41 -19.40 5.45 5.50
C ARG A 41 -18.66 6.72 5.08
N ILE A 42 -17.34 6.70 5.11
CA ILE A 42 -16.56 7.87 4.63
C ILE A 42 -16.40 7.76 3.13
N VAL A 43 -15.95 6.60 2.66
CA VAL A 43 -15.70 6.33 1.24
C VAL A 43 -16.47 5.08 0.79
N TYR A 44 -16.82 5.00 -0.49
CA TYR A 44 -17.47 3.82 -1.07
C TYR A 44 -16.64 2.54 -0.89
N GLY A 45 -17.32 1.40 -0.71
CA GLY A 45 -16.67 0.12 -0.44
C GLY A 45 -15.80 -0.38 -1.61
N LEU A 46 -16.20 -0.13 -2.85
CA LEU A 46 -15.44 -0.54 -4.05
C LEU A 46 -14.23 0.35 -4.35
N THR A 47 -13.96 1.36 -3.53
CA THR A 47 -12.80 2.24 -3.75
C THR A 47 -11.48 1.49 -3.60
N GLU A 48 -11.39 0.50 -2.71
CA GLU A 48 -10.18 -0.33 -2.59
C GLU A 48 -9.93 -1.17 -3.85
N PHE A 49 -10.99 -1.69 -4.46
CA PHE A 49 -10.91 -2.40 -5.75
C PHE A 49 -10.42 -1.48 -6.88
N LYS A 50 -11.01 -0.28 -7.02
CA LYS A 50 -10.59 0.69 -8.04
C LYS A 50 -9.12 1.09 -7.85
N ARG A 51 -8.72 1.31 -6.60
CA ARG A 51 -7.36 1.70 -6.25
C ARG A 51 -6.34 0.57 -6.44
N LEU A 52 -6.71 -0.70 -6.20
CA LEU A 52 -5.87 -1.87 -6.48
C LEU A 52 -5.39 -1.86 -7.94
N LEU A 53 -6.31 -1.60 -8.88
CA LEU A 53 -6.04 -1.58 -10.31
C LEU A 53 -5.35 -0.27 -10.78
N LYS A 54 -5.72 0.87 -10.18
CA LYS A 54 -5.25 2.19 -10.63
C LYS A 54 -3.88 2.58 -10.10
N ASP A 55 -3.49 2.18 -8.89
CA ASP A 55 -2.28 2.75 -8.29
C ASP A 55 -0.98 2.17 -8.87
N GLY A 56 -1.03 0.91 -9.35
CA GLY A 56 0.16 0.16 -9.78
C GLY A 56 0.52 0.28 -11.26
N TRP A 57 -0.39 0.70 -12.15
CA TRP A 57 -0.21 0.55 -13.61
C TRP A 57 1.04 1.24 -14.14
N LEU A 58 1.34 2.45 -13.68
CA LEU A 58 2.50 3.22 -14.15
C LEU A 58 3.80 2.49 -13.83
N TYR A 59 3.92 2.00 -12.59
CA TYR A 59 5.07 1.21 -12.17
C TYR A 59 5.14 -0.13 -12.90
N ALA A 60 3.99 -0.79 -13.13
CA ALA A 60 3.93 -2.04 -13.88
C ALA A 60 4.50 -1.89 -15.30
N VAL A 61 4.14 -0.82 -16.03
CA VAL A 61 4.67 -0.55 -17.37
C VAL A 61 6.17 -0.25 -17.31
N ILE A 62 6.61 0.64 -16.40
CA ILE A 62 8.03 1.01 -16.27
C ILE A 62 8.88 -0.23 -15.95
N PHE A 63 8.48 -1.04 -14.97
CA PHE A 63 9.23 -2.22 -14.58
C PHE A 63 9.13 -3.36 -15.60
N SER A 64 8.03 -3.50 -16.33
CA SER A 64 7.94 -4.46 -17.44
C SER A 64 8.99 -4.14 -18.51
N VAL A 65 9.08 -2.88 -18.93
CA VAL A 65 10.09 -2.44 -19.92
C VAL A 65 11.50 -2.58 -19.36
N LEU A 66 11.72 -2.18 -18.11
CA LEU A 66 13.03 -2.22 -17.48
C LEU A 66 13.52 -3.66 -17.26
N PHE A 67 12.70 -4.56 -16.70
CA PHE A 67 13.10 -5.95 -16.44
C PHE A 67 13.24 -6.74 -17.74
N ALA A 68 12.29 -6.59 -18.68
CA ALA A 68 12.39 -7.22 -19.98
C ALA A 68 13.57 -6.67 -20.79
N GLY A 69 13.86 -5.38 -20.71
CA GLY A 69 14.96 -4.72 -21.42
C GLY A 69 16.34 -4.86 -20.78
N ILE A 70 16.44 -5.31 -19.53
CA ILE A 70 17.70 -5.78 -18.92
C ILE A 70 17.88 -7.29 -19.19
N GLY A 71 16.78 -8.03 -19.37
CA GLY A 71 16.79 -9.48 -19.49
C GLY A 71 16.92 -10.16 -18.13
N LEU A 72 16.22 -9.66 -17.11
CA LEU A 72 16.19 -10.31 -15.79
C LEU A 72 15.35 -11.59 -15.89
N VAL A 73 16.04 -12.72 -15.96
CA VAL A 73 15.44 -14.05 -16.08
C VAL A 73 15.15 -14.61 -14.69
N VAL A 74 13.92 -15.08 -14.48
CA VAL A 74 13.52 -15.75 -13.24
C VAL A 74 12.90 -17.12 -13.53
N PRO A 75 13.15 -18.13 -12.68
CA PRO A 75 12.61 -19.48 -12.88
C PRO A 75 11.11 -19.50 -12.59
N LEU A 76 10.40 -20.36 -13.31
CA LEU A 76 8.95 -20.55 -13.15
C LEU A 76 8.60 -21.00 -11.71
N ASP A 77 9.41 -21.87 -11.11
CA ASP A 77 9.20 -22.37 -9.75
C ASP A 77 9.20 -21.26 -8.71
N TRP A 78 10.05 -20.24 -8.87
CA TRP A 78 10.05 -19.10 -7.96
C TRP A 78 8.77 -18.26 -8.10
N LEU A 79 8.25 -18.09 -9.34
CA LEU A 79 6.98 -17.41 -9.57
C LEU A 79 5.79 -18.19 -9.00
N ILE A 80 5.80 -19.52 -9.10
CA ILE A 80 4.79 -20.39 -8.49
C ILE A 80 4.86 -20.29 -6.95
N ALA A 81 6.06 -20.37 -6.37
CA ALA A 81 6.24 -20.19 -4.92
C ALA A 81 5.76 -18.81 -4.46
N LEU A 82 6.06 -17.75 -5.22
CA LEU A 82 5.60 -16.39 -4.95
C LEU A 82 4.08 -16.29 -5.02
N ALA A 83 3.43 -16.96 -5.98
CA ALA A 83 1.98 -17.02 -6.09
C ALA A 83 1.36 -17.70 -4.87
N ILE A 84 1.89 -18.87 -4.45
CA ILE A 84 1.43 -19.60 -3.26
C ILE A 84 1.50 -18.72 -2.02
N ILE A 85 2.65 -18.07 -1.78
CA ILE A 85 2.86 -17.24 -0.59
C ILE A 85 1.97 -15.99 -0.63
N SER A 86 1.80 -15.37 -1.80
CA SER A 86 0.90 -14.23 -1.97
C SER A 86 -0.54 -14.62 -1.64
N ILE A 87 -0.98 -15.79 -2.09
CA ILE A 87 -2.32 -16.33 -1.79
C ILE A 87 -2.48 -16.60 -0.29
N LEU A 88 -1.51 -17.26 0.35
CA LEU A 88 -1.54 -17.55 1.79
C LEU A 88 -1.60 -16.26 2.63
N LEU A 89 -0.82 -15.25 2.24
CA LEU A 89 -0.81 -13.95 2.93
C LEU A 89 -2.14 -13.22 2.78
N MET A 90 -2.74 -13.27 1.58
CA MET A 90 -4.05 -12.67 1.33
C MET A 90 -5.19 -13.40 2.04
N ALA A 91 -5.11 -14.73 2.17
CA ALA A 91 -6.13 -15.54 2.83
C ALA A 91 -6.17 -15.34 4.35
N THR A 92 -5.00 -15.22 4.98
CA THR A 92 -4.89 -15.17 6.45
C THR A 92 -5.18 -13.79 7.06
N SER A 93 -5.62 -12.80 6.28
CA SER A 93 -5.88 -11.42 6.71
C SER A 93 -4.68 -10.69 7.34
N PHE A 94 -3.49 -11.30 7.34
CA PHE A 94 -2.21 -10.74 7.74
C PHE A 94 -1.57 -9.90 6.61
N TYR A 95 -2.36 -9.03 5.98
CA TYR A 95 -1.87 -7.99 5.07
C TYR A 95 -0.82 -7.05 5.71
N GLN A 96 -0.60 -7.19 7.03
CA GLN A 96 0.41 -6.48 7.82
C GLN A 96 1.85 -6.85 7.43
N ALA A 97 2.07 -8.05 6.88
CA ALA A 97 3.37 -8.54 6.43
C ALA A 97 3.52 -8.48 4.91
N GLY A 98 2.72 -7.67 4.22
CA GLY A 98 2.61 -7.70 2.76
C GLY A 98 3.74 -7.02 1.97
N SER A 99 4.87 -6.65 2.58
CA SER A 99 5.97 -6.03 1.80
C SER A 99 6.55 -7.02 0.81
N PHE A 100 6.94 -6.53 -0.37
CA PHE A 100 7.42 -7.39 -1.43
C PHE A 100 8.69 -8.17 -1.05
N VAL A 101 9.60 -7.59 -0.24
CA VAL A 101 10.80 -8.32 0.22
C VAL A 101 10.43 -9.61 0.95
N TYR A 102 9.40 -9.56 1.80
CA TYR A 102 9.00 -10.74 2.57
C TYR A 102 8.43 -11.82 1.66
N LEU A 103 7.62 -11.43 0.68
CA LEU A 103 7.06 -12.36 -0.31
C LEU A 103 8.16 -13.00 -1.16
N ALA A 104 9.06 -12.19 -1.71
CA ALA A 104 10.16 -12.66 -2.55
C ALA A 104 11.13 -13.58 -1.79
N THR A 105 11.52 -13.19 -0.57
CA THR A 105 12.45 -13.96 0.25
C THR A 105 11.81 -15.25 0.74
N ALA A 106 10.53 -15.23 1.12
CA ALA A 106 9.80 -16.44 1.48
C ALA A 106 9.62 -17.36 0.27
N ALA A 107 9.45 -16.82 -0.95
CA ALA A 107 9.35 -17.62 -2.17
C ALA A 107 10.66 -18.36 -2.46
N VAL A 108 11.80 -17.67 -2.32
CA VAL A 108 13.13 -18.29 -2.39
C VAL A 108 13.26 -19.42 -1.36
N ALA A 109 12.90 -19.16 -0.10
CA ALA A 109 12.99 -20.15 0.97
C ALA A 109 12.06 -21.36 0.73
N LEU A 110 10.85 -21.13 0.23
CA LEU A 110 9.89 -22.19 -0.09
C LEU A 110 10.39 -23.06 -1.25
N SER A 111 10.87 -22.43 -2.33
CA SER A 111 11.46 -23.14 -3.47
C SER A 111 12.66 -24.01 -3.06
N TRP A 112 13.55 -23.48 -2.22
CA TRP A 112 14.67 -24.25 -1.71
C TRP A 112 14.24 -25.40 -0.80
N LEU A 113 13.27 -25.17 0.09
CA LEU A 113 12.76 -26.18 1.01
C LEU A 113 12.13 -27.37 0.27
N PHE A 114 11.38 -27.09 -0.80
CA PHE A 114 10.79 -28.11 -1.65
C PHE A 114 11.86 -28.98 -2.32
N GLN A 115 12.86 -28.35 -2.91
CA GLN A 115 13.97 -29.07 -3.54
C GLN A 115 14.75 -29.91 -2.52
N ALA A 116 15.06 -29.35 -1.35
CA ALA A 116 15.86 -30.02 -0.32
C ALA A 116 15.19 -31.29 0.24
N ASN A 117 13.85 -31.31 0.24
CA ASN A 117 13.06 -32.46 0.71
C ASN A 117 12.51 -33.32 -0.44
N SER A 118 12.83 -32.98 -1.70
CA SER A 118 12.29 -33.64 -2.90
C SER A 118 10.75 -33.71 -2.89
N TRP A 119 10.11 -32.67 -2.38
CA TRP A 119 8.65 -32.58 -2.36
C TRP A 119 8.14 -32.14 -3.72
N THR A 120 7.01 -32.70 -4.13
CA THR A 120 6.37 -32.36 -5.39
C THR A 120 4.90 -32.00 -5.14
N LEU A 121 4.47 -30.88 -5.71
CA LEU A 121 3.07 -30.48 -5.75
C LEU A 121 2.61 -30.42 -7.20
N ASN A 122 1.64 -31.26 -7.54
CA ASN A 122 1.07 -31.29 -8.88
C ASN A 122 -0.27 -30.53 -8.89
N PHE A 123 -0.34 -29.46 -9.68
CA PHE A 123 -1.54 -28.64 -9.88
C PHE A 123 -2.26 -28.96 -11.20
N GLY A 124 -1.93 -30.09 -11.82
CA GLY A 124 -2.44 -30.55 -13.11
C GLY A 124 -1.74 -29.91 -14.31
N LEU A 125 -1.77 -28.56 -14.38
CA LEU A 125 -1.14 -27.80 -15.47
C LEU A 125 0.35 -27.55 -15.28
N PHE A 126 0.83 -27.63 -14.03
CA PHE A 126 2.22 -27.40 -13.66
C PHE A 126 2.57 -28.23 -12.43
N THR A 127 3.84 -28.64 -12.36
CA THR A 127 4.45 -29.29 -11.19
C THR A 127 5.35 -28.29 -10.50
N PHE A 128 5.29 -28.26 -9.17
CA PHE A 128 6.19 -27.47 -8.34
C PHE A 128 7.06 -28.44 -7.54
N GLU A 129 8.34 -28.46 -7.87
CA GLU A 129 9.34 -29.36 -7.26
C GLU A 129 10.38 -28.60 -6.44
N GLY A 130 10.36 -27.27 -6.54
CA GLY A 130 11.38 -26.41 -5.97
C GLY A 130 12.64 -26.34 -6.83
N ILE A 131 13.48 -25.36 -6.54
CA ILE A 131 14.73 -25.13 -7.26
C ILE A 131 15.88 -24.97 -6.27
N ALA A 132 17.05 -25.48 -6.64
CA ALA A 132 18.25 -25.35 -5.84
C ALA A 132 18.68 -23.87 -5.71
N PHE A 133 19.38 -23.55 -4.63
CA PHE A 133 20.00 -22.23 -4.47
C PHE A 133 21.09 -22.05 -5.52
N ASP A 134 20.84 -21.18 -6.51
CA ASP A 134 21.81 -20.80 -7.52
C ASP A 134 21.82 -19.28 -7.70
N TYR A 135 23.01 -18.69 -7.67
CA TYR A 135 23.19 -17.26 -7.80
C TYR A 135 22.72 -16.69 -9.14
N GLN A 136 22.68 -17.50 -10.20
CA GLN A 136 22.24 -17.09 -11.54
C GLN A 136 20.82 -16.52 -11.54
N TRP A 137 19.89 -17.13 -10.80
CA TRP A 137 18.51 -16.65 -10.69
C TRP A 137 18.25 -15.82 -9.43
N LEU A 138 19.06 -15.98 -8.36
CA LEU A 138 18.93 -15.16 -7.15
C LEU A 138 19.30 -13.69 -7.39
N ILE A 139 20.28 -13.40 -8.24
CA ILE A 139 20.66 -12.02 -8.58
C ILE A 139 19.48 -11.27 -9.23
N PRO A 140 18.85 -11.78 -10.32
CA PRO A 140 17.62 -11.22 -10.86
C PRO A 140 16.50 -11.05 -9.82
N VAL A 141 16.28 -12.06 -8.97
CA VAL A 141 15.27 -11.97 -7.89
C VAL A 141 15.58 -10.85 -6.91
N ALA A 142 16.84 -10.67 -6.50
CA ALA A 142 17.26 -9.58 -5.62
C ALA A 142 17.04 -8.19 -6.27
N LEU A 143 17.40 -8.05 -7.55
CA LEU A 143 17.21 -6.81 -8.31
C LEU A 143 15.72 -6.46 -8.48
N ILE A 144 14.90 -7.42 -8.88
CA ILE A 144 13.44 -7.25 -8.98
C ILE A 144 12.86 -6.89 -7.61
N THR A 145 13.33 -7.55 -6.56
CA THR A 145 12.90 -7.26 -5.18
C THR A 145 13.21 -5.83 -4.78
N GLY A 146 14.44 -5.36 -4.97
CA GLY A 146 14.81 -3.98 -4.66
C GLY A 146 13.98 -2.96 -5.44
N ALA A 147 13.76 -3.21 -6.73
CA ALA A 147 12.95 -2.35 -7.59
C ALA A 147 11.47 -2.28 -7.15
N LEU A 148 10.86 -3.41 -6.81
CA LEU A 148 9.47 -3.45 -6.34
C LEU A 148 9.29 -2.88 -4.94
N VAL A 149 10.31 -2.96 -4.09
CA VAL A 149 10.30 -2.31 -2.77
C VAL A 149 10.47 -0.80 -2.90
N PHE A 150 11.26 -0.36 -3.87
CA PHE A 150 11.31 1.05 -4.22
C PHE A 150 9.92 1.56 -4.67
N ALA A 151 9.23 0.78 -5.51
CA ALA A 151 7.86 1.04 -5.94
C ALA A 151 6.88 1.06 -4.76
N GLU A 152 6.98 0.09 -3.85
CA GLU A 152 6.23 0.02 -2.59
C GLU A 152 6.38 1.34 -1.81
N GLY A 153 7.60 1.81 -1.60
CA GLY A 153 7.87 3.07 -0.91
C GLY A 153 7.22 4.29 -1.58
N LYS A 154 7.29 4.38 -2.91
CA LYS A 154 6.66 5.48 -3.67
C LYS A 154 5.13 5.42 -3.63
N MET A 155 4.53 4.23 -3.60
CA MET A 155 3.09 4.07 -3.47
C MET A 155 2.61 4.35 -2.04
N ILE A 156 3.41 4.01 -1.02
CA ILE A 156 3.15 4.41 0.37
C ILE A 156 3.11 5.94 0.47
N ASP A 157 4.13 6.61 -0.06
CA ASP A 157 4.25 8.08 -0.03
C ASP A 157 3.00 8.77 -0.62
N LYS A 158 2.56 8.31 -1.81
CA LYS A 158 1.44 8.94 -2.54
C LYS A 158 0.06 8.56 -2.02
N ALA A 159 -0.18 7.29 -1.71
CA ALA A 159 -1.54 6.76 -1.53
C ALA A 159 -1.90 6.39 -0.09
N ALA A 160 -0.94 6.18 0.81
CA ALA A 160 -1.24 5.66 2.14
C ALA A 160 -1.97 6.67 3.03
N ALA A 161 -1.69 7.98 2.90
CA ALA A 161 -2.38 9.02 3.66
C ALA A 161 -3.85 9.19 3.23
N GLU A 162 -4.12 9.17 1.93
CA GLU A 162 -5.48 9.29 1.39
C GLU A 162 -6.37 8.12 1.80
N ALA A 163 -5.80 6.92 1.95
CA ALA A 163 -6.55 5.72 2.36
C ALA A 163 -6.68 5.54 3.89
N ALA A 164 -6.09 6.44 4.68
CA ALA A 164 -6.10 6.32 6.12
C ALA A 164 -7.51 6.59 6.67
N SER A 165 -8.12 5.58 7.30
CA SER A 165 -9.46 5.63 7.89
C SER A 165 -9.37 5.83 9.40
N PRO A 166 -10.16 6.75 9.99
CA PRO A 166 -10.11 7.06 11.41
C PRO A 166 -10.71 5.95 12.28
N ARG A 167 -10.22 5.85 13.51
CA ARG A 167 -10.69 4.96 14.56
C ARG A 167 -10.67 5.71 15.88
N LEU A 168 -11.78 5.64 16.60
CA LEU A 168 -11.89 6.28 17.91
C LEU A 168 -11.32 5.34 18.99
N HIS A 169 -10.42 5.87 19.80
CA HIS A 169 -9.85 5.22 20.98
C HIS A 169 -9.99 6.14 22.19
N LYS A 170 -10.04 5.57 23.40
CA LYS A 170 -9.92 6.39 24.62
C LYS A 170 -8.45 6.76 24.81
N SER A 171 -8.17 8.05 24.98
CA SER A 171 -6.88 8.58 25.39
C SER A 171 -6.59 8.16 26.84
N GLY A 172 -5.33 8.28 27.28
CA GLY A 172 -4.94 8.07 28.69
C GLY A 172 -5.70 8.97 29.67
N ARG A 173 -6.27 10.08 29.19
CA ARG A 173 -7.14 11.00 29.94
C ARG A 173 -8.64 10.64 29.90
N GLY A 174 -9.01 9.49 29.33
CA GLY A 174 -10.40 9.05 29.19
C GLY A 174 -11.19 9.71 28.04
N LEU A 175 -10.67 10.79 27.45
CA LEU A 175 -11.26 11.50 26.30
C LEU A 175 -11.20 10.66 25.00
N LYS A 176 -12.14 10.87 24.09
CA LYS A 176 -12.16 10.20 22.77
C LYS A 176 -11.12 10.85 21.86
N ALA A 177 -10.09 10.10 21.48
CA ALA A 177 -9.09 10.50 20.51
C ALA A 177 -9.20 9.69 19.22
N ALA A 178 -8.75 10.24 18.09
CA ALA A 178 -8.72 9.53 16.83
C ALA A 178 -7.31 9.01 16.51
N ALA A 179 -7.23 7.74 16.10
CA ALA A 179 -6.08 7.16 15.44
C ALA A 179 -6.49 6.76 14.03
N TYR A 180 -5.58 6.88 13.07
CA TYR A 180 -5.81 6.53 11.68
C TYR A 180 -5.14 5.19 11.36
N VAL A 181 -5.83 4.37 10.58
CA VAL A 181 -5.29 3.11 10.08
C VAL A 181 -5.39 3.11 8.56
N SER A 182 -4.24 2.95 7.92
CA SER A 182 -4.13 2.77 6.48
C SER A 182 -3.91 1.29 6.17
N LYS A 183 -4.73 0.75 5.25
CA LYS A 183 -4.59 -0.60 4.72
C LYS A 183 -4.65 -0.51 3.20
N ARG A 184 -3.64 -1.03 2.52
CA ARG A 184 -3.53 -1.01 1.05
C ARG A 184 -3.15 -2.37 0.51
N LEU A 185 -3.64 -2.66 -0.68
CA LEU A 185 -3.21 -3.77 -1.51
C LEU A 185 -2.95 -3.19 -2.90
N TRP A 186 -1.82 -3.54 -3.50
CA TRP A 186 -1.43 -3.11 -4.84
C TRP A 186 -1.24 -4.33 -5.74
N LEU A 187 -1.64 -4.18 -7.00
CA LEU A 187 -1.46 -5.18 -8.05
C LEU A 187 -0.62 -4.55 -9.17
N LEU A 188 0.51 -5.16 -9.50
CA LEU A 188 1.39 -4.76 -10.59
C LEU A 188 1.47 -5.91 -11.61
N PRO A 189 0.79 -5.81 -12.77
CA PRO A 189 1.01 -6.75 -13.88
C PRO A 189 2.37 -6.46 -14.52
N ILE A 190 3.36 -7.32 -14.27
CA ILE A 190 4.73 -7.11 -14.75
C ILE A 190 5.10 -8.21 -15.74
N LEU A 191 5.59 -7.80 -16.91
CA LEU A 191 6.15 -8.68 -17.91
C LEU A 191 7.56 -9.11 -17.47
N LEU A 192 7.78 -10.41 -17.34
CA LEU A 192 9.04 -11.02 -16.95
C LEU A 192 9.53 -12.00 -18.00
N VAL A 193 10.84 -12.23 -17.97
CA VAL A 193 11.51 -13.24 -18.78
C VAL A 193 11.68 -14.50 -17.96
N VAL A 194 11.26 -15.63 -18.51
CA VAL A 194 11.35 -16.96 -17.90
C VAL A 194 12.00 -17.90 -18.91
N PRO A 195 12.75 -18.93 -18.47
CA PRO A 195 13.15 -20.05 -19.31
C PRO A 195 12.04 -20.59 -20.22
N GLY A 196 12.29 -20.73 -21.53
CA GLY A 196 11.34 -21.32 -22.48
C GLY A 196 11.78 -21.21 -23.94
N THR A 197 11.18 -21.91 -24.90
CA THR A 197 11.78 -22.08 -26.24
C THR A 197 11.42 -21.03 -27.29
N VAL A 198 10.69 -19.97 -26.93
CA VAL A 198 9.90 -19.21 -27.91
C VAL A 198 10.62 -17.96 -28.42
N ILE A 199 11.38 -17.27 -27.58
CA ILE A 199 12.03 -15.99 -27.91
C ILE A 199 13.23 -16.17 -28.86
N ASP A 200 13.98 -17.27 -28.74
CA ASP A 200 15.18 -17.52 -29.56
C ASP A 200 14.88 -17.59 -31.06
N THR A 201 13.64 -17.95 -31.38
CA THR A 201 13.16 -18.05 -32.76
C THR A 201 13.01 -16.66 -33.42
N TYR A 202 12.78 -15.60 -32.63
CA TYR A 202 12.46 -14.26 -33.16
C TYR A 202 13.48 -13.18 -32.80
N ALA A 203 14.26 -13.35 -31.74
CA ALA A 203 15.27 -12.39 -31.31
C ALA A 203 16.57 -13.09 -30.82
N PRO A 204 17.34 -13.74 -31.71
CA PRO A 204 18.54 -14.51 -31.33
C PRO A 204 19.70 -13.68 -30.76
N TYR A 205 19.65 -12.35 -30.91
CA TYR A 205 20.63 -11.40 -30.33
C TYR A 205 20.26 -10.94 -28.91
N TRP A 206 19.17 -11.46 -28.35
CA TRP A 206 18.60 -11.10 -27.06
C TRP A 206 18.48 -12.36 -26.19
N PRO A 207 18.87 -12.35 -24.91
CA PRO A 207 19.30 -11.22 -24.08
C PRO A 207 20.79 -10.86 -24.27
N GLN A 208 21.13 -9.58 -24.08
CA GLN A 208 22.53 -9.12 -24.16
C GLN A 208 23.37 -9.46 -22.91
N LEU A 209 22.72 -9.93 -21.85
CA LEU A 209 23.35 -10.48 -20.64
C LEU A 209 22.77 -11.87 -20.36
N PRO A 210 23.10 -12.89 -21.17
CA PRO A 210 22.64 -14.25 -20.91
C PRO A 210 23.37 -14.80 -19.68
N ILE A 211 22.63 -14.99 -18.59
CA ILE A 211 23.13 -15.67 -17.39
C ILE A 211 22.43 -17.03 -17.34
N GLY A 212 23.17 -18.10 -17.61
CA GLY A 212 22.73 -19.49 -17.41
C GLY A 212 21.99 -20.14 -18.57
N GLU A 213 20.92 -19.51 -19.08
CA GLU A 213 20.03 -20.16 -20.06
C GLU A 213 20.16 -19.64 -21.49
N THR A 214 19.73 -20.46 -22.46
CA THR A 214 19.80 -20.15 -23.89
C THR A 214 18.44 -19.96 -24.53
N SER A 215 17.35 -20.28 -23.81
CA SER A 215 16.00 -20.18 -24.32
C SER A 215 15.07 -19.41 -23.41
N PHE A 216 14.38 -18.40 -23.96
CA PHE A 216 13.48 -17.54 -23.19
C PHE A 216 12.00 -17.51 -23.65
N SER A 217 11.11 -17.18 -22.73
CA SER A 217 9.70 -16.86 -22.95
C SER A 217 9.26 -15.69 -22.07
N PHE A 218 8.16 -15.03 -22.44
CA PHE A 218 7.58 -13.95 -21.65
C PHE A 218 6.39 -14.43 -20.83
N ILE A 219 6.30 -13.99 -19.59
CA ILE A 219 5.13 -14.17 -18.74
C ILE A 219 4.68 -12.85 -18.16
N LEU A 220 3.37 -12.58 -18.16
CA LEU A 220 2.79 -11.44 -17.47
C LEU A 220 2.30 -11.90 -16.10
N PHE A 221 2.99 -11.49 -15.04
CA PHE A 221 2.72 -11.96 -13.68
C PHE A 221 2.02 -10.89 -12.81
N PRO A 222 0.94 -11.24 -12.08
CA PRO A 222 0.25 -10.33 -11.16
C PRO A 222 1.00 -10.22 -9.82
N PHE A 223 1.94 -9.29 -9.72
CA PHE A 223 2.61 -9.01 -8.44
C PHE A 223 1.65 -8.35 -7.47
N VAL A 224 1.39 -8.99 -6.33
CA VAL A 224 0.47 -8.47 -5.31
C VAL A 224 1.20 -8.32 -3.99
N PHE A 225 1.16 -7.12 -3.44
CA PHE A 225 1.76 -6.80 -2.15
C PHE A 225 0.96 -5.71 -1.44
N GLY A 226 1.09 -5.65 -0.12
CA GLY A 226 0.22 -4.86 0.74
C GLY A 226 0.97 -3.98 1.73
N PHE A 227 0.29 -2.93 2.19
CA PHE A 227 0.78 -2.05 3.23
C PHE A 227 -0.23 -1.93 4.37
N PHE A 228 0.29 -1.95 5.59
CA PHE A 228 -0.46 -1.66 6.80
C PHE A 228 0.32 -0.64 7.61
N GLY A 229 -0.36 0.43 8.01
CA GLY A 229 0.20 1.43 8.90
C GLY A 229 -0.84 1.97 9.86
N ARG A 230 -0.40 2.37 11.05
CA ARG A 230 -1.21 3.09 12.03
C ARG A 230 -0.53 4.41 12.37
N SER A 231 -1.30 5.48 12.36
CA SER A 231 -0.92 6.83 12.76
C SER A 231 -1.80 7.24 13.94
N GLN A 232 -1.23 7.72 15.03
CA GLN A 232 -1.97 8.20 16.20
C GLN A 232 -1.38 9.48 16.80
N ARG A 233 -0.06 9.60 16.92
CA ARG A 233 0.68 10.77 17.41
C ARG A 233 0.84 11.84 16.32
N THR A 234 1.01 11.41 15.09
CA THR A 234 1.20 12.26 13.91
C THR A 234 0.02 12.08 12.97
N LEU A 235 -0.31 13.10 12.17
CA LEU A 235 -1.31 12.93 11.12
C LEU A 235 -0.76 12.09 9.95
N PRO A 236 -1.59 11.26 9.31
CA PRO A 236 -1.20 10.43 8.16
C PRO A 236 -0.45 11.16 7.05
N VAL A 237 -0.83 12.42 6.79
CA VAL A 237 -0.27 13.26 5.73
C VAL A 237 1.21 13.54 5.94
N TYR A 238 1.68 13.60 7.19
CA TYR A 238 3.10 13.82 7.49
C TYR A 238 3.86 12.52 7.75
N LEU A 239 3.19 11.50 8.30
CA LEU A 239 3.85 10.23 8.66
C LEU A 239 4.19 9.38 7.43
N TYR A 240 3.22 9.13 6.55
CA TYR A 240 3.41 8.14 5.49
C TYR A 240 4.41 8.55 4.40
N PRO A 241 4.60 9.85 4.05
CA PRO A 241 5.71 10.26 3.20
C PRO A 241 7.08 9.92 3.77
N LEU A 242 7.26 10.00 5.09
CA LEU A 242 8.51 9.63 5.75
C LEU A 242 8.74 8.11 5.70
N VAL A 243 7.68 7.33 5.95
CA VAL A 243 7.72 5.86 5.82
C VAL A 243 8.04 5.46 4.37
N GLY A 244 7.36 6.08 3.40
CA GLY A 244 7.55 5.82 1.98
C GLY A 244 8.97 6.10 1.52
N LYS A 245 9.55 7.24 1.93
CA LYS A 245 10.95 7.58 1.67
C LYS A 245 11.92 6.54 2.25
N ALA A 246 11.72 6.13 3.51
CA ALA A 246 12.57 5.12 4.15
C ALA A 246 12.50 3.74 3.43
N VAL A 247 11.31 3.32 3.01
CA VAL A 247 11.13 2.08 2.23
C VAL A 247 11.72 2.23 0.83
N SER A 248 11.60 3.39 0.18
CA SER A 248 12.24 3.64 -1.11
C SER A 248 13.78 3.62 -1.02
N THR A 249 14.36 4.21 0.04
CA THR A 249 15.82 4.14 0.25
C THR A 249 16.29 2.71 0.50
N LEU A 250 15.49 1.91 1.22
CA LEU A 250 15.77 0.48 1.39
C LEU A 250 15.74 -0.24 0.03
N GLY A 251 14.72 -0.02 -0.79
CA GLY A 251 14.64 -0.59 -2.15
C GLY A 251 15.87 -0.25 -3.00
N ILE A 252 16.30 1.02 -3.00
CA ILE A 252 17.53 1.45 -3.70
C ILE A 252 18.75 0.70 -3.17
N SER A 253 18.91 0.57 -1.85
CA SER A 253 20.03 -0.16 -1.26
C SER A 253 20.06 -1.64 -1.67
N ILE A 254 18.90 -2.30 -1.74
CA ILE A 254 18.79 -3.70 -2.20
C ILE A 254 19.22 -3.81 -3.67
N VAL A 255 18.80 -2.88 -4.54
CA VAL A 255 19.24 -2.85 -5.94
C VAL A 255 20.75 -2.66 -6.03
N VAL A 256 21.33 -1.72 -5.27
CA VAL A 256 22.78 -1.49 -5.26
C VAL A 256 23.53 -2.75 -4.83
N ILE A 257 23.12 -3.39 -3.73
CA ILE A 257 23.75 -4.65 -3.26
C ILE A 257 23.57 -5.76 -4.31
N GLY A 258 22.40 -5.86 -4.94
CA GLY A 258 22.13 -6.81 -6.02
C GLY A 258 22.98 -6.59 -7.27
N LEU A 259 23.30 -5.34 -7.62
CA LEU A 259 24.23 -5.03 -8.71
C LEU A 259 25.67 -5.39 -8.34
N VAL A 260 26.10 -5.11 -7.10
CA VAL A 260 27.43 -5.51 -6.62
C VAL A 260 27.54 -7.04 -6.51
N ALA A 261 26.42 -7.77 -6.36
CA ALA A 261 26.41 -9.23 -6.41
C ALA A 261 26.86 -9.81 -7.75
N LEU A 262 26.86 -9.02 -8.83
CA LEU A 262 27.47 -9.43 -10.10
C LEU A 262 29.01 -9.59 -9.99
N LEU A 263 29.64 -8.83 -9.08
CA LEU A 263 31.08 -8.94 -8.80
C LEU A 263 31.36 -10.02 -7.74
N TRP A 264 30.45 -10.16 -6.77
CA TRP A 264 30.58 -11.15 -5.70
C TRP A 264 29.22 -11.77 -5.36
N GLN A 265 28.96 -12.93 -5.98
CA GLN A 265 27.67 -13.63 -6.00
C GLN A 265 26.95 -13.80 -4.64
N PRO A 266 27.63 -14.10 -3.52
CA PRO A 266 26.97 -14.25 -2.22
C PRO A 266 26.17 -13.02 -1.77
N LEU A 267 26.50 -11.82 -2.28
CA LEU A 267 25.79 -10.59 -1.95
C LEU A 267 24.31 -10.60 -2.39
N ALA A 268 23.91 -11.45 -3.33
CA ALA A 268 22.49 -11.57 -3.72
C ALA A 268 21.62 -12.02 -2.54
N VAL A 269 22.10 -13.00 -1.76
CA VAL A 269 21.43 -13.48 -0.56
C VAL A 269 21.47 -12.41 0.53
N VAL A 270 22.61 -11.73 0.69
CA VAL A 270 22.76 -10.61 1.62
C VAL A 270 21.75 -9.50 1.31
N ALA A 271 21.51 -9.18 0.04
CA ALA A 271 20.55 -8.16 -0.38
C ALA A 271 19.12 -8.49 0.10
N LEU A 272 18.69 -9.75 -0.05
CA LEU A 272 17.38 -10.21 0.40
C LEU A 272 17.28 -10.19 1.94
N VAL A 273 18.27 -10.73 2.64
CA VAL A 273 18.30 -10.80 4.11
C VAL A 273 18.33 -9.39 4.73
N VAL A 274 19.22 -8.53 4.25
CA VAL A 274 19.29 -7.11 4.68
C VAL A 274 17.99 -6.39 4.35
N GLY A 275 17.37 -6.68 3.19
CA GLY A 275 16.06 -6.16 2.84
C GLY A 275 14.98 -6.53 3.85
N VAL A 276 14.90 -7.79 4.26
CA VAL A 276 13.94 -8.27 5.27
C VAL A 276 14.20 -7.57 6.61
N ILE A 277 15.43 -7.61 7.10
CA ILE A 277 15.81 -7.01 8.39
C ILE A 277 15.54 -5.50 8.37
N GLY A 278 15.94 -4.80 7.31
CA GLY A 278 15.72 -3.37 7.14
C GLY A 278 14.23 -3.02 7.11
N ARG A 279 13.40 -3.80 6.41
CA ARG A 279 11.95 -3.58 6.35
C ARG A 279 11.30 -3.77 7.72
N ILE A 280 11.74 -4.77 8.49
CA ILE A 280 11.28 -5.02 9.87
C ILE A 280 11.71 -3.85 10.76
N ALA A 281 12.97 -3.43 10.69
CA ALA A 281 13.50 -2.32 11.47
C ALA A 281 12.74 -1.01 11.21
N ILE A 282 12.45 -0.68 9.94
CA ILE A 282 11.61 0.47 9.57
C ILE A 282 10.23 0.35 10.21
N SER A 283 9.58 -0.82 10.09
CA SER A 283 8.25 -1.06 10.66
C SER A 283 8.25 -0.85 12.18
N ILE A 284 9.21 -1.44 12.88
CA ILE A 284 9.36 -1.32 14.35
C ILE A 284 9.63 0.14 14.73
N HIS A 285 10.57 0.81 14.06
CA HIS A 285 10.95 2.20 14.36
C HIS A 285 9.75 3.14 14.30
N PHE A 286 8.95 3.07 13.23
CA PHE A 286 7.77 3.92 13.09
C PHE A 286 6.66 3.53 14.06
N VAL A 287 6.44 2.24 14.31
CA VAL A 287 5.45 1.80 15.31
C VAL A 287 5.81 2.28 16.71
N LEU A 288 7.08 2.22 17.12
CA LEU A 288 7.53 2.68 18.44
C LEU A 288 7.39 4.20 18.60
N ARG A 289 7.78 4.97 17.57
CA ARG A 289 7.59 6.44 17.56
C ARG A 289 6.13 6.84 17.68
N GLU A 290 5.26 6.07 17.03
CA GLU A 290 3.83 6.37 16.97
C GLU A 290 3.09 5.89 18.22
N ARG A 291 3.60 4.87 18.92
CA ARG A 291 3.08 4.41 20.23
C ARG A 291 3.29 5.44 21.34
N GLY A 292 4.36 6.23 21.27
CA GLY A 292 4.72 7.21 22.31
C GLY A 292 4.08 8.60 22.12
N GLY A 293 3.39 9.10 23.15
CA GLY A 293 2.93 10.49 23.22
C GLY A 293 1.42 10.68 23.07
N ASN A 294 1.00 11.94 23.02
CA ASN A 294 -0.40 12.32 22.87
C ASN A 294 -0.89 12.05 21.44
N PHE A 295 -2.17 11.73 21.30
CA PHE A 295 -2.78 11.57 19.98
C PHE A 295 -2.84 12.92 19.28
N ALA A 296 -2.47 12.97 18.00
CA ALA A 296 -2.57 14.14 17.13
C ALA A 296 -3.98 14.74 17.17
N VAL A 297 -4.98 13.86 17.20
CA VAL A 297 -6.38 14.23 17.17
C VAL A 297 -7.02 13.89 18.52
N THR A 298 -6.95 14.84 19.45
CA THR A 298 -7.52 14.81 20.81
C THR A 298 -8.32 16.08 21.04
N PRO A 299 -9.43 16.05 21.81
CA PRO A 299 -10.18 17.24 22.14
C PRO A 299 -9.30 18.38 22.69
N GLN A 300 -9.55 19.58 22.21
CA GLN A 300 -8.86 20.80 22.62
C GLN A 300 -9.85 21.77 23.25
N SER A 301 -9.41 22.56 24.24
CA SER A 301 -10.27 23.55 24.90
C SER A 301 -10.63 24.74 24.01
N GLN A 302 -9.93 24.93 22.89
CA GLN A 302 -10.05 26.13 22.05
C GLN A 302 -11.00 25.98 20.86
N GLY A 303 -11.69 24.83 20.73
CA GLY A 303 -12.62 24.56 19.65
C GLY A 303 -12.88 23.08 19.40
N VAL A 304 -13.62 22.78 18.33
CA VAL A 304 -13.99 21.41 17.95
C VAL A 304 -13.00 20.86 16.92
N MET A 305 -12.45 19.68 17.20
CA MET A 305 -11.42 19.09 16.35
C MET A 305 -12.01 18.19 15.25
N ILE A 306 -11.54 18.38 14.02
CA ILE A 306 -11.95 17.60 12.85
C ILE A 306 -11.18 16.27 12.81
N VAL A 307 -11.90 15.16 12.93
CA VAL A 307 -11.37 13.80 12.77
C VAL A 307 -11.25 13.45 11.29
N ASP A 308 -12.28 13.73 10.51
CA ASP A 308 -12.27 13.48 9.07
C ASP A 308 -13.37 14.28 8.38
N VAL A 309 -13.28 14.35 7.06
CA VAL A 309 -14.23 15.08 6.21
C VAL A 309 -14.79 14.13 5.16
N LEU A 310 -16.11 14.10 5.01
CA LEU A 310 -16.76 13.26 4.01
C LEU A 310 -16.47 13.81 2.60
N PRO A 311 -15.97 12.99 1.65
CA PRO A 311 -15.74 13.43 0.28
C PRO A 311 -17.00 13.96 -0.40
N GLY A 312 -16.89 15.07 -1.12
CA GLY A 312 -18.00 15.74 -1.82
C GLY A 312 -18.96 16.52 -0.91
N SER A 313 -18.74 16.54 0.40
CA SER A 313 -19.54 17.31 1.36
C SER A 313 -19.23 18.81 1.33
N PRO A 314 -20.08 19.69 1.92
CA PRO A 314 -19.77 21.11 2.07
C PRO A 314 -18.41 21.38 2.72
N ALA A 315 -18.04 20.62 3.75
CA ALA A 315 -16.75 20.73 4.42
C ALA A 315 -15.56 20.40 3.49
N ASP A 316 -15.73 19.41 2.61
CA ASP A 316 -14.73 19.05 1.59
C ASP A 316 -14.59 20.17 0.54
N LYS A 317 -15.72 20.74 0.09
CA LYS A 317 -15.74 21.89 -0.82
C LYS A 317 -15.14 23.16 -0.20
N MET A 318 -15.19 23.29 1.13
CA MET A 318 -14.50 24.34 1.90
C MET A 318 -12.99 24.09 2.02
N GLY A 319 -12.49 22.92 1.63
CA GLY A 319 -11.09 22.55 1.79
C GLY A 319 -10.68 22.42 3.26
N LEU A 320 -11.60 21.97 4.11
CA LEU A 320 -11.29 21.60 5.49
C LEU A 320 -10.52 20.28 5.50
N LEU A 321 -9.55 20.19 6.40
CA LEU A 321 -8.66 19.04 6.50
C LEU A 321 -8.80 18.35 7.85
N ARG A 322 -8.56 17.04 7.85
CA ARG A 322 -8.46 16.26 9.09
C ARG A 322 -7.33 16.80 9.97
N GLY A 323 -7.58 16.94 11.27
CA GLY A 323 -6.62 17.49 12.23
C GLY A 323 -6.73 18.99 12.45
N GLU A 324 -7.51 19.72 11.66
CA GLU A 324 -7.81 21.13 11.89
C GLU A 324 -8.81 21.34 13.06
N VAL A 325 -8.82 22.53 13.65
CA VAL A 325 -9.69 22.87 14.80
C VAL A 325 -10.61 24.03 14.44
N ILE A 326 -11.92 23.81 14.52
CA ILE A 326 -12.93 24.85 14.28
C ILE A 326 -13.10 25.65 15.58
N ARG A 327 -12.77 26.95 15.53
CA ARG A 327 -12.88 27.87 16.67
C ARG A 327 -14.17 28.67 16.68
N LYS A 328 -14.59 29.13 15.51
CA LYS A 328 -15.81 29.93 15.36
C LYS A 328 -16.60 29.54 14.14
N VAL A 329 -17.92 29.70 14.25
CA VAL A 329 -18.86 29.58 13.14
C VAL A 329 -19.71 30.82 13.10
N ASN A 330 -19.77 31.49 11.96
CA ASN A 330 -20.54 32.71 11.76
C ASN A 330 -20.22 33.81 12.79
N GLY A 331 -18.97 33.86 13.27
CA GLY A 331 -18.51 34.80 14.31
C GLY A 331 -18.75 34.34 15.74
N ILE A 332 -19.48 33.24 15.97
CA ILE A 332 -19.79 32.68 17.28
C ILE A 332 -18.68 31.70 17.67
N ALA A 333 -18.07 31.89 18.85
CA ALA A 333 -17.09 30.96 19.39
C ALA A 333 -17.75 29.66 19.85
N ILE A 334 -17.10 28.53 19.57
CA ILE A 334 -17.60 27.21 19.91
C ILE A 334 -16.55 26.43 20.71
N ALA A 335 -17.00 25.61 21.64
CA ALA A 335 -16.16 24.75 22.47
C ALA A 335 -16.51 23.26 22.34
N ASN A 336 -17.71 22.93 21.87
CA ASN A 336 -18.17 21.54 21.76
C ASN A 336 -18.98 21.26 20.49
N GLU A 337 -19.19 19.97 20.21
CA GLU A 337 -19.91 19.50 19.03
C GLU A 337 -21.35 20.05 18.96
N SER A 338 -22.04 20.23 20.09
CA SER A 338 -23.41 20.77 20.11
C SER A 338 -23.43 22.24 19.68
N GLU A 339 -22.56 23.07 20.25
CA GLU A 339 -22.40 24.48 19.91
C GLU A 339 -22.00 24.68 18.45
N LEU A 340 -21.16 23.79 17.89
CA LEU A 340 -20.84 23.77 16.46
C LEU A 340 -22.11 23.66 15.62
N TYR A 341 -22.99 22.71 15.93
CA TYR A 341 -24.21 22.51 15.16
C TYR A 341 -25.21 23.66 15.33
N GLU A 342 -25.36 24.19 16.54
CA GLU A 342 -26.21 25.35 16.80
C GLU A 342 -25.72 26.57 16.01
N ALA A 343 -24.42 26.86 16.04
CA ALA A 343 -23.84 28.00 15.35
C ALA A 343 -23.91 27.88 13.80
N ILE A 344 -23.88 26.67 13.25
CA ILE A 344 -24.12 26.43 11.81
C ILE A 344 -25.56 26.80 11.43
N GLN A 345 -26.53 26.53 12.31
CA GLN A 345 -27.96 26.80 12.03
C GLN A 345 -28.31 28.30 12.05
N VAL A 346 -27.56 29.13 12.79
CA VAL A 346 -27.79 30.58 12.88
C VAL A 346 -27.75 31.25 11.50
N ASN A 347 -26.85 30.81 10.62
CA ASN A 347 -26.81 31.27 9.23
C ASN A 347 -26.53 30.08 8.31
N ALA A 348 -27.59 29.32 8.06
CA ALA A 348 -27.52 28.14 7.21
C ALA A 348 -27.20 28.48 5.75
N ALA A 349 -27.57 29.67 5.23
CA ALA A 349 -27.33 29.97 3.82
C ALA A 349 -25.84 30.24 3.52
N HIS A 350 -25.15 30.96 4.41
CA HIS A 350 -23.74 31.31 4.27
C HIS A 350 -22.97 30.93 5.54
N CYS A 351 -22.35 29.76 5.52
CA CYS A 351 -21.56 29.30 6.65
C CYS A 351 -20.11 29.79 6.52
N ARG A 352 -19.67 30.59 7.49
CA ARG A 352 -18.28 31.04 7.63
C ARG A 352 -17.64 30.35 8.83
N LEU A 353 -16.52 29.69 8.60
CA LEU A 353 -15.76 28.95 9.61
C LEU A 353 -14.39 29.62 9.82
N GLU A 354 -14.05 29.84 11.08
CA GLU A 354 -12.71 30.20 11.52
C GLU A 354 -12.03 28.92 12.05
N VAL A 355 -11.00 28.48 11.34
CA VAL A 355 -10.36 27.19 11.56
C VAL A 355 -8.87 27.40 11.80
N LEU A 356 -8.30 26.69 12.78
CA LEU A 356 -6.86 26.61 12.97
C LEU A 356 -6.30 25.44 12.17
N ASP A 357 -5.29 25.73 11.35
CA ASP A 357 -4.48 24.71 10.69
C ASP A 357 -3.56 23.99 11.69
N HIS A 358 -2.81 22.99 11.22
CA HIS A 358 -1.81 22.25 11.99
C HIS A 358 -0.68 23.13 12.56
N ASN A 359 -0.46 24.31 11.97
CA ASN A 359 0.51 25.31 12.44
C ASN A 359 -0.10 26.34 13.40
N LEU A 360 -1.35 26.17 13.83
CA LEU A 360 -2.12 27.13 14.64
C LEU A 360 -2.36 28.48 13.93
N GLU A 361 -2.27 28.48 12.60
CA GLU A 361 -2.61 29.64 11.78
C GLU A 361 -4.11 29.67 11.50
N VAL A 362 -4.70 30.86 11.61
CA VAL A 362 -6.12 31.07 11.36
C VAL A 362 -6.41 31.07 9.86
N ARG A 363 -7.27 30.15 9.43
CA ARG A 363 -7.82 30.06 8.09
C ARG A 363 -9.32 30.31 8.14
N LEU A 364 -9.77 31.29 7.37
CA LEU A 364 -11.20 31.52 7.14
C LEU A 364 -11.65 30.68 5.94
N ARG A 365 -12.75 29.95 6.11
CA ARG A 365 -13.40 29.17 5.05
C ARG A 365 -14.87 29.51 5.00
N GLN A 366 -15.42 29.61 3.79
CA GLN A 366 -16.83 29.93 3.58
C GLN A 366 -17.44 29.09 2.47
N HIS A 367 -18.70 28.71 2.64
CA HIS A 367 -19.47 28.00 1.62
C HIS A 367 -20.96 28.31 1.75
N VAL A 368 -21.63 28.28 0.61
CA VAL A 368 -23.09 28.37 0.54
C VAL A 368 -23.64 26.98 0.78
N ILE A 369 -24.52 26.82 1.77
CA ILE A 369 -25.14 25.52 2.04
C ILE A 369 -26.48 25.46 1.30
N PHE A 370 -26.67 24.41 0.53
CA PHE A 370 -27.90 24.14 -0.20
C PHE A 370 -28.81 23.18 0.60
N ARG A 371 -30.13 23.19 0.33
CA ARG A 371 -31.09 22.31 1.03
C ARG A 371 -30.76 20.81 0.96
N HIS A 372 -30.03 20.38 -0.06
CA HIS A 372 -29.63 18.98 -0.27
C HIS A 372 -28.27 18.63 0.35
N ASP A 373 -27.58 19.61 0.94
CA ASP A 373 -26.28 19.39 1.57
C ASP A 373 -26.41 18.63 2.90
N HIS A 374 -25.30 18.04 3.32
CA HIS A 374 -25.28 17.25 4.55
C HIS A 374 -25.54 18.11 5.80
N HIS A 375 -26.47 17.67 6.64
CA HIS A 375 -26.89 18.33 7.89
C HIS A 375 -25.76 18.61 8.91
N ARG A 376 -24.60 17.96 8.77
CA ARG A 376 -23.39 18.17 9.60
C ARG A 376 -22.22 18.76 8.81
N LEU A 377 -22.48 19.39 7.66
CA LEU A 377 -21.48 19.77 6.65
C LEU A 377 -20.60 18.63 6.13
N GLY A 378 -20.85 17.39 6.58
CA GLY A 378 -19.99 16.23 6.34
C GLY A 378 -18.77 16.14 7.27
N LEU A 379 -18.79 16.80 8.42
CA LEU A 379 -17.72 16.74 9.42
C LEU A 379 -17.87 15.51 10.33
N LEU A 380 -16.76 14.83 10.59
CA LEU A 380 -16.60 13.90 11.70
C LEU A 380 -15.71 14.57 12.75
N VAL A 381 -16.20 14.69 13.99
CA VAL A 381 -15.53 15.45 15.06
C VAL A 381 -15.37 14.63 16.33
N VAL A 382 -14.46 15.07 17.19
CA VAL A 382 -14.32 14.60 18.58
C VAL A 382 -14.37 15.78 19.54
N ASN A 383 -14.97 15.54 20.70
CA ASN A 383 -15.12 16.47 21.80
C ASN A 383 -14.69 15.81 23.12
#